data_AF-A0A7C1RSV2-F1
#
_entry.id   AF-A0A7C1RSV2-F1
#
_cell.length_a   1.000
_cell.length_b   1.000
_cell.length_c   1.000
_cell.angle_alpha   90.00
_cell.angle_beta   90.00
_cell.angle_gamma   90.00
#
_symmetry.space_group_name_H-M   'P 1'
#
loop_
_entity.id
_entity.type
_entity.pdbx_description
1 polymer ?
#
loop_
_entity_poly.entity_id
_entity_poly.type
_entity_poly.pdbx_seq_one_letter_code
_entity_poly.pdbx_strand_id
1 'polypeptide(L)'
;IDALADADSVDPSIVADLKPAFLLSSPAILAAPAAHLVGTHAPAEIALQLFERVASSNKRRALLLVGANAMAERDRPTADRILDLLEPGHPGRQLLTAAEPLPVSILDDLGKVQLREAVRKRLGDRIVVS
;
A
#
# COMPACT_ATOMS: atom_id res chain seq x y z
N ILE A 1 6.68 -8.80 11.26
CA ILE A 1 5.97 -8.54 9.98
C ILE A 1 6.83 -7.71 9.05
N ASP A 2 7.55 -6.68 9.54
CA ASP A 2 8.55 -5.95 8.74
C ASP A 2 9.56 -6.89 8.08
N ALA A 3 10.20 -7.75 8.87
CA ALA A 3 11.15 -8.75 8.37
C ALA A 3 10.55 -9.73 7.33
N LEU A 4 9.24 -9.94 7.33
CA LEU A 4 8.57 -10.78 6.32
C LEU A 4 8.26 -9.97 5.05
N ALA A 5 7.93 -8.68 5.20
CA ALA A 5 7.65 -7.80 4.08
C ALA A 5 8.90 -7.48 3.24
N ASP A 6 10.07 -7.48 3.87
CA ASP A 6 11.37 -7.21 3.24
C ASP A 6 12.11 -8.50 2.80
N ALA A 7 11.52 -9.68 2.98
CA ALA A 7 12.17 -10.94 2.63
C ALA A 7 12.10 -11.20 1.12
N ASP A 8 13.13 -11.80 0.53
CA ASP A 8 13.13 -12.18 -0.89
C ASP A 8 12.03 -13.21 -1.21
N SER A 9 11.66 -14.03 -0.23
CA SER A 9 10.57 -15.00 -0.32
C SER A 9 9.94 -15.25 1.03
N VAL A 10 8.64 -15.56 1.02
CA VAL A 10 7.89 -16.00 2.20
C VAL A 10 7.08 -17.23 1.82
N ASP A 11 6.77 -18.07 2.81
CA ASP A 11 5.86 -19.19 2.61
C ASP A 11 4.48 -18.67 2.17
N PRO A 12 3.89 -19.18 1.07
CA PRO A 12 2.59 -18.73 0.57
C PRO A 12 1.47 -18.78 1.62
N SER A 13 1.54 -19.70 2.59
CA SER A 13 0.58 -19.81 3.69
C SER A 13 0.52 -18.55 4.57
N ILE A 14 1.66 -17.89 4.79
CA ILE A 14 1.74 -16.64 5.57
C ILE A 14 0.91 -15.53 4.93
N VAL A 15 0.92 -15.49 3.59
CA VAL A 15 0.18 -14.49 2.82
C VAL A 15 -1.28 -14.89 2.65
N ALA A 16 -1.57 -16.18 2.56
CA ALA A 16 -2.94 -16.68 2.51
C ALA A 16 -3.75 -16.35 3.78
N ASP A 17 -3.08 -16.27 4.94
CA ASP A 17 -3.72 -15.92 6.21
C ASP A 17 -3.92 -14.40 6.41
N LEU A 18 -3.31 -13.56 5.55
CA LEU A 18 -3.48 -12.10 5.57
C LEU A 18 -4.84 -11.69 4.98
N LYS A 19 -5.85 -11.72 5.85
CA LYS A 19 -7.23 -11.33 5.53
C LYS A 19 -7.40 -9.81 5.50
N PRO A 20 -8.42 -9.27 4.78
CA PRO A 20 -8.67 -7.83 4.76
C PRO A 20 -8.90 -7.25 6.17
N ALA A 21 -9.50 -8.04 7.06
CA ALA A 21 -9.73 -7.68 8.45
C ALA A 21 -8.42 -7.30 9.17
N PHE A 22 -7.29 -7.94 8.85
CA PHE A 22 -6.00 -7.62 9.44
C PHE A 22 -5.54 -6.22 9.03
N LEU A 23 -5.58 -5.88 7.73
CA LEU A 23 -5.22 -4.55 7.24
C LEU A 23 -6.13 -3.44 7.80
N LEU A 24 -7.42 -3.75 7.96
CA LEU A 24 -8.43 -2.80 8.42
C LEU A 24 -8.41 -2.55 9.94
N SER A 25 -8.06 -3.55 10.74
CA SER A 25 -8.11 -3.48 12.21
C SER A 25 -6.74 -3.27 12.88
N SER A 26 -5.64 -3.64 12.22
CA SER A 26 -4.31 -3.58 12.81
C SER A 26 -3.85 -2.16 13.16
N PRO A 27 -3.04 -1.97 14.21
CA PRO A 27 -2.34 -0.71 14.46
C PRO A 27 -1.56 -0.24 13.23
N ALA A 28 -1.43 1.08 13.07
CA ALA A 28 -0.77 1.70 11.91
C ALA A 28 0.63 1.13 11.63
N ILE A 29 1.40 0.88 12.69
CA ILE A 29 2.75 0.32 12.62
C ILE A 29 2.80 -1.08 12.00
N LEU A 30 1.72 -1.87 12.11
CA LEU A 30 1.64 -3.21 11.50
C LEU A 30 0.93 -3.17 10.14
N ALA A 31 0.03 -2.22 9.93
CA ALA A 31 -0.80 -2.14 8.74
C ALA A 31 0.01 -1.77 7.48
N ALA A 32 0.96 -0.82 7.56
CA ALA A 32 1.78 -0.44 6.41
C ALA A 32 2.74 -1.58 5.97
N PRO A 33 3.48 -2.24 6.87
CA PRO A 33 4.29 -3.41 6.51
C PRO A 33 3.45 -4.58 5.99
N ALA A 34 2.25 -4.79 6.54
CA ALA A 34 1.33 -5.81 6.03
C ALA A 34 0.85 -5.51 4.60
N ALA A 35 0.55 -4.24 4.29
CA ALA A 35 0.19 -3.84 2.93
C ALA A 35 1.36 -4.06 1.96
N HIS A 36 2.59 -3.79 2.40
CA HIS A 36 3.78 -4.10 1.63
C HIS A 36 3.92 -5.62 1.40
N LEU A 37 3.85 -6.44 2.45
CA LEU A 37 3.90 -7.91 2.36
C LEU A 37 2.85 -8.47 1.37
N VAL A 38 1.63 -7.95 1.38
CA VAL A 38 0.60 -8.31 0.38
C VAL A 38 1.04 -7.88 -1.03
N GLY A 39 1.51 -6.64 -1.21
CA GLY A 39 1.97 -6.14 -2.50
C GLY A 39 3.15 -6.93 -3.08
N THR A 40 4.10 -7.34 -2.24
CA THR A 40 5.30 -8.09 -2.63
C THR A 40 5.00 -9.56 -2.90
N HIS A 41 4.14 -10.21 -2.10
CA HIS A 41 4.09 -11.68 -2.08
C HIS A 41 2.74 -12.31 -2.44
N ALA A 42 1.61 -11.62 -2.28
CA ALA A 42 0.31 -12.24 -2.55
C ALA A 42 0.10 -12.48 -4.05
N PRO A 43 -0.69 -13.46 -4.51
CA PRO A 43 -1.10 -13.51 -5.91
C PRO A 43 -1.78 -12.19 -6.32
N ALA A 44 -1.51 -11.69 -7.53
CA ALA A 44 -1.95 -10.36 -7.96
C ALA A 44 -3.47 -10.15 -7.82
N GLU A 45 -4.28 -11.13 -8.23
CA GLU A 45 -5.73 -11.08 -8.09
C GLU A 45 -6.19 -11.00 -6.63
N ILE A 46 -5.54 -11.76 -5.74
CA ILE A 46 -5.84 -11.78 -4.30
C ILE A 46 -5.48 -10.43 -3.66
N ALA A 47 -4.31 -9.88 -4.00
CA ALA A 47 -3.88 -8.57 -3.55
C ALA A 47 -4.86 -7.47 -3.99
N LEU A 48 -5.31 -7.48 -5.25
CA LEU A 48 -6.27 -6.52 -5.74
C LEU A 48 -7.59 -6.58 -4.96
N GLN A 49 -8.16 -7.78 -4.77
CA GLN A 49 -9.39 -7.96 -3.98
C GLN A 49 -9.24 -7.46 -2.54
N LEU A 50 -8.08 -7.70 -1.92
CA LEU A 50 -7.75 -7.17 -0.59
C LEU A 50 -7.76 -5.63 -0.59
N PHE A 51 -7.13 -5.01 -1.59
CA PHE A 51 -7.03 -3.56 -1.68
C PHE A 51 -8.33 -2.88 -2.07
N GLU A 52 -9.20 -3.50 -2.88
CA GLU A 52 -10.58 -3.04 -3.10
C GLU A 52 -11.34 -2.90 -1.78
N ARG A 53 -11.17 -3.88 -0.87
CA ARG A 53 -11.79 -3.80 0.45
C ARG A 53 -11.18 -2.71 1.32
N VAL A 54 -9.88 -2.48 1.24
CA VAL A 54 -9.18 -1.39 1.93
C VAL A 54 -9.64 -0.02 1.42
N ALA A 55 -9.84 0.14 0.11
CA ALA A 55 -10.26 1.38 -0.53
C ALA A 55 -11.63 1.88 0.00
N SER A 56 -12.52 0.96 0.36
CA SER A 56 -13.81 1.28 1.01
C SER A 56 -13.69 1.90 2.41
N SER A 57 -12.48 1.97 2.99
CA SER A 57 -12.23 2.54 4.31
C SER A 57 -11.44 3.85 4.22
N ASN A 58 -12.11 4.97 4.44
CA ASN A 58 -11.47 6.31 4.47
C ASN A 58 -10.32 6.41 5.48
N LYS A 59 -10.26 5.51 6.48
CA LYS A 59 -9.20 5.48 7.50
C LYS A 59 -7.95 4.73 7.06
N ARG A 60 -8.01 3.98 5.95
CA ARG A 60 -6.98 3.01 5.53
C ARG A 60 -6.51 3.17 4.07
N ARG A 61 -7.09 4.09 3.30
CA ARG A 61 -6.76 4.29 1.87
C ARG A 61 -5.27 4.54 1.60
N ALA A 62 -4.52 5.07 2.55
CA ALA A 62 -3.07 5.29 2.41
C ALA A 62 -2.28 3.98 2.18
N LEU A 63 -2.83 2.84 2.62
CA LEU A 63 -2.23 1.53 2.39
C LEU A 63 -2.22 1.12 0.90
N LEU A 64 -3.10 1.69 0.07
CA LEU A 64 -3.12 1.44 -1.37
C LEU A 64 -1.80 1.84 -2.03
N LEU A 65 -1.23 2.98 -1.60
CA LEU A 65 0.05 3.47 -2.11
C LEU A 65 1.19 2.49 -1.80
N VAL A 66 1.22 1.95 -0.57
CA VAL A 66 2.25 0.99 -0.15
C VAL A 66 2.13 -0.32 -0.92
N GLY A 67 0.91 -0.85 -1.02
CA GLY A 67 0.64 -2.10 -1.74
C GLY A 67 0.98 -2.00 -3.22
N ALA A 68 0.56 -0.93 -3.88
CA ALA A 68 0.86 -0.68 -5.29
C ALA A 68 2.38 -0.52 -5.52
N ASN A 69 3.08 0.25 -4.69
CA ASN A 69 4.53 0.42 -4.83
C ASN A 69 5.29 -0.90 -4.68
N ALA A 70 4.92 -1.74 -3.71
CA ALA A 70 5.52 -3.05 -3.51
C ALA A 70 5.21 -4.03 -4.65
N MET A 71 4.04 -3.92 -5.29
CA MET A 71 3.64 -4.79 -6.40
C MET A 71 4.26 -4.40 -7.75
N ALA A 72 4.60 -3.12 -7.93
CA ALA A 72 4.95 -2.54 -9.22
C ALA A 72 6.12 -3.23 -9.93
N GLU A 73 7.05 -3.82 -9.19
CA GLU A 73 8.20 -4.54 -9.75
C GLU A 73 7.82 -5.85 -10.44
N ARG A 74 6.79 -6.55 -9.95
CA ARG A 74 6.39 -7.88 -10.46
C ARG A 74 5.12 -7.87 -11.29
N ASP A 75 4.18 -6.96 -11.01
CA ASP A 75 2.92 -6.84 -11.75
C ASP A 75 2.48 -5.37 -11.79
N ARG A 76 3.06 -4.65 -12.75
CA ARG A 76 2.75 -3.24 -12.96
C ARG A 76 1.28 -2.98 -13.30
N PRO A 77 0.63 -3.73 -14.23
CA PRO A 77 -0.80 -3.54 -14.52
C PRO A 77 -1.69 -3.65 -13.28
N THR A 78 -1.46 -4.62 -12.40
CA THR A 78 -2.26 -4.76 -11.17
C THR A 78 -1.94 -3.66 -10.16
N ALA A 79 -0.69 -3.22 -10.06
CA ALA A 79 -0.31 -2.08 -9.22
C ALA A 79 -1.01 -0.79 -9.64
N ASP A 80 -1.08 -0.51 -10.95
CA ASP A 80 -1.80 0.66 -11.48
C ASP A 80 -3.31 0.56 -11.17
N ARG A 81 -3.91 -0.64 -11.28
CA ARG A 81 -5.31 -0.90 -10.87
C ARG A 81 -5.56 -0.64 -9.39
N ILE A 82 -4.61 -0.96 -8.50
CA ILE A 82 -4.71 -0.64 -7.07
C ILE A 82 -4.72 0.88 -6.86
N LEU A 83 -3.90 1.62 -7.59
CA LEU A 83 -3.89 3.08 -7.51
C LEU A 83 -5.17 3.71 -8.06
N ASP A 84 -5.78 3.12 -9.09
CA ASP A 84 -7.07 3.56 -9.62
C ASP A 84 -8.24 3.43 -8.64
N LEU A 85 -8.06 2.74 -7.51
CA LEU A 85 -9.02 2.71 -6.40
C LEU A 85 -9.04 4.01 -5.58
N LEU A 86 -8.04 4.88 -5.71
CA LEU A 86 -8.08 6.24 -5.17
C LEU A 86 -9.14 7.06 -5.92
N GLU A 87 -9.55 8.21 -5.39
CA GLU A 87 -10.50 9.07 -6.10
C GLU A 87 -9.92 9.56 -7.44
N PRO A 88 -10.74 9.70 -8.50
CA PRO A 88 -10.29 10.29 -9.76
C PRO A 88 -9.63 11.66 -9.53
N GLY A 89 -8.45 11.87 -10.11
CA GLY A 89 -7.68 13.11 -9.93
C GLY A 89 -6.81 13.16 -8.67
N HIS A 90 -6.88 12.16 -7.78
CA HIS A 90 -5.99 12.10 -6.62
C HIS A 90 -4.51 11.98 -7.06
N PRO A 91 -3.60 12.87 -6.62
CA PRO A 91 -2.21 12.88 -7.12
C PRO A 91 -1.44 11.58 -6.85
N GLY A 92 -1.77 10.88 -5.76
CA GLY A 92 -1.21 9.56 -5.45
C GLY A 92 -1.40 8.47 -6.53
N ARG A 93 -2.32 8.67 -7.50
CA ARG A 93 -2.42 7.79 -8.67
C ARG A 93 -1.16 7.81 -9.56
N GLN A 94 -0.36 8.87 -9.47
CA GLN A 94 0.88 9.03 -10.24
C GLN A 94 2.10 8.43 -9.55
N LEU A 95 1.94 7.77 -8.40
CA LEU A 95 3.04 7.28 -7.56
C LEU A 95 4.11 6.50 -8.33
N LEU A 96 3.69 5.72 -9.32
CA LEU A 96 4.58 4.83 -10.06
C LEU A 96 5.08 5.42 -11.39
N THR A 97 4.53 6.56 -11.82
CA THR A 97 4.85 7.22 -13.10
C THR A 97 5.52 8.58 -12.92
N ALA A 98 5.42 9.19 -11.74
CA ALA A 98 6.02 10.47 -11.43
C ALA A 98 7.56 10.39 -11.58
N ALA A 99 8.13 11.36 -12.30
CA ALA A 99 9.57 11.49 -12.47
C ALA A 99 10.27 11.99 -11.19
N GLU A 100 9.54 12.76 -10.37
CA GLU A 100 10.01 13.30 -9.10
C GLU A 100 9.17 12.73 -7.94
N PRO A 101 9.74 12.69 -6.71
CA PRO A 101 9.00 12.30 -5.52
C PRO A 101 7.73 13.15 -5.33
N LEU A 102 6.63 12.51 -4.95
CA LEU A 102 5.37 13.21 -4.71
C LEU A 102 5.42 13.95 -3.36
N PRO A 103 4.72 15.09 -3.22
CA PRO A 103 4.67 15.80 -1.95
C PRO A 103 3.94 14.96 -0.88
N VAL A 104 4.35 15.05 0.38
CA VAL A 104 3.71 14.33 1.50
C VAL A 104 2.21 14.63 1.65
N SER A 105 1.75 15.78 1.15
CA SER A 105 0.34 16.20 1.15
C SER A 105 -0.58 15.24 0.39
N ILE A 106 -0.07 14.36 -0.48
CA ILE A 106 -0.89 13.31 -1.09
C ILE A 106 -1.49 12.34 -0.05
N LEU A 107 -0.99 12.34 1.18
CA LEU A 107 -1.50 11.50 2.27
C LEU A 107 -2.61 12.17 3.06
N ASP A 108 -2.89 13.47 2.84
CA ASP A 108 -3.67 14.30 3.76
C ASP A 108 -5.13 13.91 3.92
N ASP A 109 -5.67 13.10 3.02
CA ASP A 109 -7.05 12.59 3.09
C ASP A 109 -7.13 11.06 3.09
N LEU A 110 -5.98 10.38 3.21
CA LEU A 110 -5.88 8.93 3.04
C LEU A 110 -5.87 8.12 4.34
N GLY A 111 -6.13 8.74 5.49
CA GLY A 111 -6.27 8.02 6.76
C GLY A 111 -5.93 8.86 7.97
N LYS A 112 -5.68 8.21 9.12
CA LYS A 112 -5.24 8.92 10.34
C LYS A 112 -3.75 9.27 10.28
N VAL A 113 -3.33 10.33 10.98
CA VAL A 113 -1.93 10.81 11.05
C VAL A 113 -0.93 9.68 11.29
N GLN A 114 -1.17 8.79 12.25
CA GLN A 114 -0.28 7.66 12.56
C GLN A 114 -0.10 6.70 11.37
N LEU A 115 -1.15 6.47 10.58
CA LEU A 115 -1.07 5.63 9.38
C LEU A 115 -0.31 6.34 8.28
N ARG A 116 -0.58 7.64 8.06
CA ARG A 116 0.14 8.46 7.06
C ARG A 116 1.63 8.44 7.33
N GLU A 117 2.03 8.57 8.59
CA GLU A 117 3.43 8.53 8.98
C GLU A 117 4.08 7.16 8.71
N ALA A 118 3.38 6.07 9.04
CA ALA A 118 3.86 4.72 8.72
C ALA A 118 3.98 4.48 7.20
N VAL A 119 3.02 4.98 6.42
CA VAL A 119 3.01 4.91 4.96
C VAL A 119 4.14 5.74 4.35
N ARG A 120 4.35 6.97 4.84
CA ARG A 120 5.46 7.85 4.43
C ARG A 120 6.80 7.14 4.59
N LYS A 121 7.06 6.59 5.77
CA LYS A 121 8.30 5.84 6.05
C LYS A 121 8.50 4.67 5.10
N ARG A 122 7.40 3.97 4.73
CA ARG A 122 7.47 2.81 3.85
C ARG A 122 7.62 3.17 2.37
N LEU A 123 7.12 4.34 1.95
CA LEU A 123 7.26 4.84 0.59
C LEU A 123 8.62 5.52 0.35
N GLY A 124 9.33 5.91 1.42
CA GLY A 124 10.73 6.32 1.34
C GLY A 124 10.95 7.47 0.36
N ASP A 125 11.80 7.25 -0.64
CA ASP A 125 12.19 8.20 -1.68
C ASP A 125 11.07 8.56 -2.67
N ARG A 126 9.95 7.82 -2.66
CA ARG A 126 8.76 8.16 -3.47
C ARG A 126 8.00 9.38 -2.95
N ILE A 127 8.22 9.76 -1.69
CA ILE A 127 7.55 10.91 -1.06
C ILE A 127 8.58 11.87 -0.46
N VAL A 128 8.39 13.16 -0.71
CA VAL A 128 9.22 14.23 -0.14
C VAL A 128 8.43 15.09 0.85
N VAL A 129 9.09 15.50 1.93
CA VAL A 129 8.60 16.54 2.84
C VAL A 129 8.96 17.88 2.21
N SER A 130 7.95 18.62 1.75
CA SER A 130 8.11 19.98 1.25
C SER A 130 8.53 20.95 2.35
#